data_AF-A0A7K2PZJ1-F1
#
_entry.id   AF-A0A7K2PZJ1-F1
#
_cell.length_a   1.000
_cell.length_b   1.000
_cell.length_c   1.000
_cell.angle_alpha   90.00
_cell.angle_beta   90.00
_cell.angle_gamma   90.00
#
_symmetry.space_group_name_H-M   'P 1'
#
loop_
_entity.id
_entity.type
_entity.pdbx_description
1 polymer ?
#
loop_
_entity_poly.entity_id
_entity_poly.type
_entity_poly.pdbx_seq_one_letter_code
_entity_poly.pdbx_strand_id
1 'polypeptide(L)'
;MEHDVARAPRLTESAGAVFAVLAQAGTATRPQLASLARLSKPTVSSAVAELEGVHLAAHSGTSSGGTGRSAAVYRLGPAAGAVLAVDLGPALTRVRGCALDGTLLAEATGPRD
;
A
#
# COMPACT_ATOMS: atom_id res chain seq x y z
N MET A 1 25.58 -3.46 3.08
CA MET A 1 24.43 -2.88 2.34
C MET A 1 23.59 -2.17 3.38
N GLU A 2 23.80 -0.87 3.53
CA GLU A 2 23.11 -0.06 4.54
C GLU A 2 21.71 0.23 3.99
N HIS A 3 20.67 -0.36 4.61
CA HIS A 3 19.30 0.04 4.30
C HIS A 3 19.04 1.35 5.05
N ASP A 4 19.21 2.46 4.35
CA ASP A 4 18.71 3.76 4.79
C ASP A 4 17.18 3.65 4.91
N VAL A 5 16.70 3.51 6.14
CA VAL A 5 15.26 3.50 6.42
C VAL A 5 14.77 4.92 6.23
N ALA A 6 14.37 5.23 5.00
CA ALA A 6 13.79 6.52 4.66
C ALA A 6 12.67 6.86 5.65
N ARG A 7 12.77 8.04 6.28
CA ARG A 7 11.78 8.49 7.26
C ARG A 7 10.41 8.57 6.60
N ALA A 8 9.46 7.78 7.11
CA ALA A 8 8.08 7.80 6.61
C ALA A 8 7.48 9.21 6.68
N PRO A 9 6.75 9.66 5.64
CA PRO A 9 6.08 10.95 5.66
C PRO A 9 5.05 10.99 6.79
N ARG A 10 4.91 12.15 7.43
CA ARG A 10 3.83 12.35 8.41
C ARG A 10 2.53 12.54 7.65
N LEU A 11 1.62 11.58 7.80
CA LEU A 11 0.30 11.59 7.18
C LEU A 11 -0.76 12.13 8.15
N THR A 12 -1.81 12.73 7.60
CA THR A 12 -3.05 12.94 8.33
C THR A 12 -3.68 11.60 8.74
N GLU A 13 -4.53 11.62 9.77
CA GLU A 13 -5.26 10.41 10.22
C GLU A 13 -6.11 9.80 9.10
N SER A 14 -6.78 10.65 8.32
CA SER A 14 -7.57 10.22 7.16
C SER A 14 -6.71 9.63 6.04
N ALA A 15 -5.53 10.20 5.76
CA ALA A 15 -4.58 9.63 4.80
C ALA A 15 -4.04 8.27 5.27
N GLY A 16 -3.72 8.13 6.55
CA GLY A 16 -3.32 6.84 7.14
C GLY A 16 -4.42 5.78 7.02
N ALA A 17 -5.67 6.13 7.34
CA ALA A 17 -6.82 5.24 7.22
C ALA A 17 -7.07 4.82 5.76
N VAL A 18 -7.03 5.76 4.82
CA VAL A 18 -7.20 5.48 3.38
C VAL A 18 -6.06 4.61 2.86
N PHE A 19 -4.81 4.86 3.27
CA PHE A 19 -3.66 4.05 2.88
C PHE A 19 -3.79 2.61 3.36
N ALA A 20 -4.18 2.40 4.62
CA ALA A 20 -4.40 1.05 5.17
C ALA A 20 -5.49 0.28 4.39
N VAL A 21 -6.61 0.95 4.08
CA VAL A 21 -7.67 0.37 3.25
C VAL A 21 -7.19 0.04 1.84
N LEU A 22 -6.42 0.94 1.22
CA LEU A 22 -5.87 0.70 -0.11
C LEU A 22 -4.86 -0.46 -0.12
N ALA A 23 -4.00 -0.55 0.89
CA ALA A 23 -3.05 -1.65 1.06
C ALA A 23 -3.78 -2.99 1.20
N GLN A 24 -4.87 -3.03 1.98
CA GLN A 24 -5.67 -4.24 2.16
C GLN A 24 -6.43 -4.63 0.87
N ALA A 25 -6.95 -3.65 0.13
CA ALA A 25 -7.72 -3.89 -1.09
C ALA A 25 -6.84 -4.18 -2.32
N GLY A 26 -5.56 -3.80 -2.28
CA GLY A 26 -4.62 -3.85 -3.41
C GLY A 26 -4.88 -2.76 -4.45
N THR A 27 -6.12 -2.69 -4.96
CA THR A 27 -6.58 -1.61 -5.85
C THR A 27 -7.98 -1.12 -5.48
N ALA A 28 -8.23 0.18 -5.60
CA ALA A 28 -9.56 0.75 -5.33
C ALA A 28 -9.77 2.09 -6.03
N THR A 29 -11.03 2.42 -6.33
CA THR A 29 -11.47 3.75 -6.76
C THR A 29 -11.76 4.64 -5.55
N ARG A 30 -11.76 5.98 -5.71
CA ARG A 30 -12.10 6.92 -4.61
C ARG A 30 -13.47 6.61 -3.95
N PRO A 31 -14.56 6.29 -4.68
CA PRO A 31 -15.82 5.88 -4.04
C PRO A 31 -15.71 4.58 -3.23
N GLN A 32 -14.96 3.59 -3.71
CA GLN A 32 -14.71 2.35 -2.95
C GLN A 32 -13.92 2.65 -1.68
N LEU A 33 -12.87 3.48 -1.76
CA LEU A 33 -12.10 3.92 -0.60
C LEU A 33 -12.98 4.67 0.43
N ALA A 34 -13.88 5.54 -0.02
CA ALA A 34 -14.84 6.22 0.88
C ALA A 34 -15.75 5.23 1.61
N SER A 35 -16.28 4.22 0.90
CA SER A 35 -17.12 3.18 1.49
C SER A 35 -16.35 2.31 2.48
N LEU A 36 -15.15 1.84 2.10
CA LEU A 36 -14.35 0.93 2.90
C LEU A 36 -13.73 1.62 4.13
N ALA A 37 -13.25 2.85 3.97
CA ALA A 37 -12.71 3.65 5.07
C ALA A 37 -13.81 4.27 5.96
N ARG A 38 -15.08 4.20 5.56
CA ARG A 38 -16.22 4.87 6.22
C ARG A 38 -16.00 6.37 6.41
N LEU A 39 -15.44 7.00 5.38
CA LEU A 39 -15.15 8.43 5.33
C LEU A 39 -16.02 9.12 4.29
N SER A 40 -16.23 10.43 4.47
CA SER A 40 -16.93 11.22 3.48
C SER A 40 -16.13 11.31 2.17
N LYS A 41 -16.83 11.46 1.03
CA LYS A 41 -16.20 11.66 -0.29
C LYS A 41 -15.17 12.79 -0.31
N PRO A 42 -15.44 14.01 0.23
CA PRO A 42 -14.42 15.06 0.25
C PRO A 42 -13.21 14.71 1.12
N THR A 43 -13.41 14.03 2.26
CA THR A 43 -12.30 13.57 3.11
C THR A 43 -11.38 12.59 2.37
N VAL A 44 -11.95 11.61 1.68
CA VAL A 44 -11.16 10.66 0.87
C VAL A 44 -10.47 11.35 -0.30
N SER A 45 -11.13 12.32 -0.95
CA SER A 45 -10.49 13.05 -2.05
C SER A 45 -9.24 13.78 -1.59
N SER A 46 -9.29 14.46 -0.44
CA SER A 46 -8.12 15.14 0.14
C SER A 46 -7.04 14.14 0.60
N ALA A 47 -7.44 13.04 1.25
CA ALA A 47 -6.53 11.99 1.69
C ALA A 47 -5.79 11.32 0.52
N VAL A 48 -6.49 11.01 -0.58
CA VAL A 48 -5.86 10.44 -1.78
C VAL A 48 -4.90 11.45 -2.41
N ALA A 49 -5.27 12.74 -2.50
CA ALA A 49 -4.37 13.76 -3.03
C ALA A 49 -3.09 13.92 -2.18
N GLU A 50 -3.20 13.82 -0.85
CA GLU A 50 -2.04 13.81 0.05
C GLU A 50 -1.14 12.60 -0.22
N LEU A 51 -1.72 11.39 -0.30
CA LEU A 51 -0.97 10.15 -0.57
C LEU A 51 -0.29 10.16 -1.95
N GLU A 52 -0.95 10.71 -2.97
CA GLU A 52 -0.34 10.92 -4.29
C GLU A 52 0.83 11.90 -4.23
N GLY A 53 0.68 13.02 -3.49
CA GLY A 53 1.72 14.02 -3.32
C GLY A 53 3.00 13.50 -2.66
N VAL A 54 2.89 12.45 -1.84
CA VAL A 54 4.03 11.74 -1.23
C VAL A 54 4.34 10.38 -1.90
N HIS A 55 3.75 10.09 -3.05
CA HIS A 55 3.96 8.86 -3.84
C HIS A 55 3.62 7.55 -3.12
N LEU A 56 2.75 7.59 -2.12
CA LEU A 56 2.21 6.41 -1.42
C LEU A 56 0.97 5.82 -2.10
N ALA A 57 0.30 6.59 -2.95
CA ALA A 57 -0.75 6.11 -3.84
C ALA A 57 -0.41 6.50 -5.28
N ALA A 58 -0.80 5.66 -6.25
CA ALA A 58 -0.62 5.94 -7.66
C ALA A 58 -1.84 5.47 -8.46
N HIS A 59 -2.13 6.18 -9.55
CA HIS A 59 -3.10 5.74 -10.55
C HIS A 59 -2.65 4.44 -11.21
N SER A 60 -3.52 3.43 -11.18
CA SER A 60 -3.28 2.11 -11.79
C SER A 60 -4.05 1.91 -13.09
N GLY A 61 -4.93 2.84 -13.44
CA GLY A 61 -5.75 2.81 -14.63
C GLY A 61 -7.14 3.39 -14.36
N THR A 62 -8.09 2.98 -15.19
CA THR A 62 -9.48 3.40 -15.03
C THR A 62 -10.43 2.22 -15.15
N SER A 63 -11.43 2.17 -14.26
CA SER A 63 -12.50 1.18 -14.31
C SER A 63 -13.67 1.73 -15.13
N SER A 64 -14.02 1.04 -16.21
CA SER A 64 -15.24 1.28 -16.97
C SER A 64 -16.36 0.40 -16.42
N GLY A 65 -17.25 0.97 -15.62
CA GLY A 65 -18.53 0.35 -15.26
C GLY A 65 -19.60 0.67 -16.31
N GLY A 66 -20.45 -0.31 -16.65
CA GLY A 66 -21.34 -0.32 -17.81
C GLY A 66 -22.40 0.80 -17.94
N THR A 67 -22.45 1.79 -17.05
CA THR A 67 -23.44 2.88 -17.09
C THR A 67 -22.91 4.26 -16.64
N GLY A 68 -21.59 4.47 -16.48
CA GLY A 68 -21.05 5.74 -15.94
C GLY A 68 -19.64 6.16 -16.39
N ARG A 69 -19.27 7.41 -16.05
CA ARG A 69 -17.96 8.03 -16.32
C ARG A 69 -16.83 7.18 -15.74
N SER A 70 -15.78 6.94 -16.54
CA SER A 70 -14.62 6.12 -16.17
C SER A 70 -14.03 6.57 -14.82
N ALA A 71 -13.90 5.64 -13.86
CA ALA A 71 -13.41 5.94 -12.52
C ALA A 71 -11.92 5.62 -12.42
N ALA A 72 -11.13 6.58 -11.95
CA ALA A 72 -9.73 6.35 -11.65
C ALA A 72 -9.57 5.25 -10.59
N VAL A 73 -8.74 4.24 -10.90
CA VAL A 73 -8.34 3.18 -9.98
C VAL A 73 -6.96 3.54 -9.43
N TYR A 74 -6.80 3.31 -8.13
CA TYR A 74 -5.57 3.57 -7.39
C TYR A 74 -4.99 2.26 -6.87
N ARG A 75 -3.68 2.25 -6.66
CA ARG A 75 -2.91 1.21 -6.00
C ARG A 75 -1.84 1.85 -5.11
N LEU A 76 -1.13 1.04 -4.32
CA LEU A 76 0.03 1.53 -3.59
C LEU A 76 1.08 2.11 -4.55
N GLY A 77 1.58 3.29 -4.20
CA GLY A 77 2.59 4.01 -4.96
C GLY A 77 4.00 3.46 -4.72
N PRO A 78 4.98 3.86 -5.54
CA PRO A 78 6.34 3.35 -5.48
C PRO A 78 7.05 3.67 -4.15
N ALA A 79 6.63 4.72 -3.44
CA ALA A 79 7.20 5.08 -2.14
C ALA A 79 6.60 4.28 -0.96
N ALA A 80 5.64 3.38 -1.21
CA ALA A 80 5.08 2.52 -0.16
C ALA A 80 6.14 1.63 0.49
N GLY A 81 7.21 1.30 -0.24
CA GLY A 81 8.34 0.55 0.30
C GLY A 81 8.08 -0.95 0.42
N ALA A 82 8.93 -1.60 1.22
CA ALA A 82 8.97 -3.04 1.38
C ALA A 82 9.07 -3.44 2.86
N VAL A 83 8.65 -4.67 3.15
CA VAL A 83 8.71 -5.32 4.45
C VAL A 83 9.61 -6.55 4.39
N LEU A 84 10.28 -6.83 5.49
CA LEU A 84 11.05 -8.06 5.69
C LEU A 84 10.31 -8.94 6.71
N ALA A 85 9.84 -10.10 6.28
CA ALA A 85 9.29 -11.12 7.17
C ALA A 85 10.39 -12.11 7.55
N VAL A 86 10.57 -12.36 8.84
CA VAL A 86 11.55 -13.31 9.37
C VAL A 86 10.81 -14.36 10.19
N ASP A 87 10.96 -15.62 9.80
CA ASP A 87 10.48 -16.81 10.52
C ASP A 87 11.68 -17.55 11.11
N LEU A 88 11.74 -17.60 12.44
CA LEU A 88 12.82 -18.20 13.21
C LEU A 88 12.38 -19.55 13.77
N GLY A 89 12.47 -20.60 12.94
CA GLY A 89 12.22 -21.97 13.36
C GLY A 89 13.40 -22.57 14.15
N PRO A 90 13.22 -23.75 14.77
CA PRO A 90 14.25 -24.39 15.59
C PRO A 90 15.46 -24.90 14.78
N ALA A 91 15.28 -25.24 13.50
CA ALA A 91 16.35 -25.74 12.62
C ALA A 91 16.67 -24.81 11.46
N LEU A 92 15.71 -23.95 11.07
CA LEU A 92 15.80 -23.11 9.88
C LEU A 92 15.37 -21.69 10.19
N THR A 93 16.07 -20.73 9.60
CA THR A 93 15.66 -19.34 9.50
C THR A 93 15.16 -19.09 8.08
N ARG A 94 13.95 -18.55 7.94
CA ARG A 94 13.40 -18.09 6.66
C ARG A 94 13.25 -16.58 6.67
N VAL A 95 13.63 -15.95 5.58
CA VAL A 95 13.53 -14.51 5.38
C VAL A 95 12.83 -14.25 4.04
N ARG A 96 11.86 -13.35 4.03
CA ARG A 96 11.15 -12.92 2.82
C ARG A 96 11.11 -11.39 2.78
N GLY A 97 11.64 -10.79 1.72
CA GLY A 97 11.41 -9.39 1.40
C GLY A 97 10.22 -9.27 0.47
N CYS A 98 9.20 -8.50 0.87
CA CYS A 98 7.99 -8.27 0.08
C CYS A 98 7.73 -6.77 -0.08
N ALA A 99 7.27 -6.33 -1.24
CA ALA A 99 6.66 -5.00 -1.36
C ALA A 99 5.34 -4.96 -0.57
N LEU A 100 4.91 -3.76 -0.18
CA LEU A 100 3.64 -3.61 0.56
C LEU A 100 2.40 -4.00 -0.24
N ASP A 101 2.49 -4.12 -1.57
CA ASP A 101 1.41 -4.65 -2.40
C ASP A 101 1.37 -6.18 -2.44
N GLY A 102 2.21 -6.85 -1.63
CA GLY A 102 2.28 -8.31 -1.52
C GLY A 102 3.25 -8.96 -2.51
N THR A 103 3.88 -8.20 -3.40
CA THR A 103 4.86 -8.73 -4.35
C THR A 103 6.09 -9.26 -3.61
N LEU A 104 6.45 -10.54 -3.81
CA LEU A 104 7.70 -11.09 -3.30
C LEU A 104 8.89 -10.49 -4.07
N LEU A 105 9.82 -9.89 -3.34
CA LEU A 105 11.03 -9.28 -3.89
C LEU A 105 12.25 -10.19 -3.76
N ALA A 106 12.37 -10.88 -2.63
CA ALA A 106 13.44 -11.81 -2.35
C ALA A 106 13.01 -12.82 -1.29
N GLU A 107 13.57 -14.02 -1.31
CA GLU A 107 13.46 -14.98 -0.21
C GLU A 107 14.79 -15.71 0.01
N ALA A 108 15.06 -16.05 1.27
CA ALA A 108 16.21 -16.83 1.68
C ALA A 108 15.80 -17.82 2.78
N THR A 109 16.41 -18.99 2.79
CA THR A 109 16.29 -19.97 3.88
C THR A 109 17.67 -20.50 4.20
N GLY A 110 18.01 -20.57 5.48
CA GLY A 110 19.29 -21.10 5.96
C GLY A 110 19.14 -21.88 7.26
N PRO A 111 20.14 -22.67 7.65
CA PRO A 111 20.19 -23.29 8.97
C PRO A 111 20.17 -22.22 10.07
N ARG A 112 19.72 -22.62 11.26
CA ARG A 112 19.85 -21.81 12.47
C ARG A 112 21.09 -22.28 13.23
N ASP A 113 22.18 -21.55 13.07
CA ASP A 113 23.39 -21.71 13.89
C ASP A 113 23.25 -20.99 15.24
#